data_AF-A0A5H2BGB0-F1
#
_entry.id   AF-A0A5H2BGB0-F1
#
_cell.length_a   1.000
_cell.length_b   1.000
_cell.length_c   1.000
_cell.angle_alpha   90.00
_cell.angle_beta   90.00
_cell.angle_gamma   90.00
#
_symmetry.space_group_name_H-M   'P 1'
#
loop_
_entity.id
_entity.type
_entity.pdbx_description
1 polymer ?
#
loop_
_entity_poly.entity_id
_entity_poly.type
_entity_poly.pdbx_seq_one_letter_code
_entity_poly.pdbx_strand_id
1 'polypeptide(L)'
;IFIYILSNFYHLQKFSIMPGNCLSKFLNGVNALRKTRSRIPIATITTASKIAAMDDLRTLNTRLCIIGSGPAAHTAAIYAARAELKPVLFEGWMANDIAPGGQLTTTSEVENFPGFPEGIDGLEITDRFRKQSVRFGTEIFTETVSKVDFSARPFKVFSDATIALADSVIVATGAVAKRLEFPGEKDFWNRGISACAVCDGAA
;
A
#
# COMPACT_ATOMS: atom_id res chain seq x y z
N ILE A 1 -13.43 2.42 -1.81
CA ILE A 1 -12.33 1.93 -0.94
C ILE A 1 -12.25 0.42 -1.16
N PHE A 2 -11.22 -0.08 -1.85
CA PHE A 2 -11.04 -1.53 -2.01
C PHE A 2 -10.23 -2.06 -0.83
N ILE A 3 -10.82 -2.96 -0.05
CA ILE A 3 -10.11 -3.75 0.96
C ILE A 3 -9.99 -5.15 0.40
N TYR A 4 -8.78 -5.57 0.02
CA TYR A 4 -8.52 -6.97 -0.32
C TYR A 4 -8.06 -7.69 0.95
N ILE A 5 -8.93 -8.53 1.50
CA ILE A 5 -8.60 -9.43 2.60
C ILE A 5 -8.18 -10.76 1.99
N LEU A 6 -6.88 -11.05 2.03
CA LEU A 6 -6.36 -12.36 1.64
C LEU A 6 -6.34 -13.26 2.89
N SER A 7 -7.48 -13.87 3.22
CA SER A 7 -7.59 -14.84 4.31
C SER A 7 -8.31 -16.11 3.86
N ASN A 8 -7.87 -17.26 4.37
CA ASN A 8 -8.43 -18.57 4.03
C ASN A 8 -9.58 -18.90 5.00
N PHE A 9 -10.64 -18.09 5.02
CA PHE A 9 -11.88 -18.44 5.71
C PHE A 9 -12.87 -19.01 4.69
N TYR A 10 -13.04 -20.33 4.73
CA TYR A 10 -14.08 -21.05 4.02
C TYR A 10 -15.46 -20.65 4.55
N HIS A 11 -16.06 -19.58 4.01
CA HIS A 11 -17.50 -19.50 3.77
C HIS A 11 -17.79 -18.40 2.74
N LEU A 12 -18.16 -18.82 1.54
CA LEU A 12 -18.47 -17.96 0.40
C LEU A 12 -19.82 -17.26 0.59
N GLN A 13 -19.85 -15.93 0.49
CA GLN A 13 -20.89 -15.25 -0.27
C GLN A 13 -20.24 -14.69 -1.55
N LYS A 14 -20.40 -15.46 -2.63
CA LYS A 14 -20.05 -15.08 -4.01
C LYS A 14 -21.11 -14.11 -4.53
N PHE A 15 -20.71 -12.93 -5.00
CA PHE A 15 -21.38 -12.32 -6.15
C PHE A 15 -20.50 -12.56 -7.38
N SER A 16 -21.04 -13.37 -8.28
CA SER A 16 -20.47 -13.75 -9.57
C SER A 16 -20.52 -12.57 -10.54
N ILE A 17 -19.49 -12.41 -11.37
CA ILE A 17 -19.60 -12.42 -12.84
C ILE A 17 -18.25 -12.87 -13.40
N MET A 18 -18.30 -13.97 -14.15
CA MET A 18 -17.36 -14.46 -15.17
C MET A 18 -18.20 -14.70 -16.45
N PRO A 19 -17.65 -15.02 -17.65
CA PRO A 19 -16.26 -15.41 -17.96
C PRO A 19 -15.66 -14.79 -19.26
N GLY A 20 -14.38 -15.06 -19.49
CA GLY A 20 -13.72 -14.93 -20.80
C GLY A 20 -12.36 -15.64 -20.81
N ASN A 21 -12.33 -16.88 -21.27
CA ASN A 21 -11.15 -17.76 -21.44
C ASN A 21 -10.32 -17.40 -22.70
N CYS A 22 -9.00 -17.62 -22.65
CA CYS A 22 -8.17 -18.33 -23.66
C CYS A 22 -6.68 -18.19 -23.28
N LEU A 23 -6.05 -19.15 -22.60
CA LEU A 23 -5.43 -20.39 -23.09
C LEU A 23 -4.23 -20.21 -24.07
N SER A 24 -3.03 -20.37 -23.51
CA SER A 24 -1.80 -21.01 -24.03
C SER A 24 -1.38 -20.92 -25.51
N LYS A 25 -0.10 -20.57 -25.72
CA LYS A 25 0.96 -21.35 -26.43
C LYS A 25 2.03 -20.39 -26.97
N PHE A 26 3.30 -20.61 -26.63
CA PHE A 26 4.38 -20.85 -27.60
C PHE A 26 5.74 -20.94 -26.87
N LEU A 27 6.10 -22.17 -26.49
CA LEU A 27 7.48 -22.60 -26.33
C LEU A 27 7.80 -23.48 -27.54
N ASN A 28 8.82 -23.11 -28.32
CA ASN A 28 9.89 -23.99 -28.83
C ASN A 28 10.55 -23.47 -30.12
N GLY A 29 11.89 -23.54 -30.13
CA GLY A 29 12.73 -23.69 -31.32
C GLY A 29 13.27 -22.38 -31.92
N VAL A 30 14.51 -22.26 -32.39
CA VAL A 30 15.57 -23.23 -32.69
C VAL A 30 16.91 -22.46 -32.73
N ASN A 31 17.98 -23.11 -32.26
CA ASN A 31 19.37 -22.75 -32.49
C ASN A 31 19.71 -22.65 -33.99
N ALA A 32 20.33 -21.55 -34.44
CA ALA A 32 21.50 -21.57 -35.34
C ALA A 32 21.85 -20.15 -35.82
N LEU A 33 23.06 -19.68 -35.54
CA LEU A 33 24.05 -19.25 -36.54
C LEU A 33 25.20 -18.49 -35.85
N ARG A 34 26.35 -19.18 -35.75
CA ARG A 34 27.67 -18.60 -35.50
C ARG A 34 28.11 -17.79 -36.73
N LYS A 35 28.60 -16.57 -36.55
CA LYS A 35 29.90 -16.13 -37.10
C LYS A 35 30.38 -14.78 -36.55
N THR A 36 31.57 -14.83 -35.94
CA THR A 36 32.67 -13.85 -35.98
C THR A 36 32.38 -12.38 -35.65
N ARG A 37 32.94 -11.89 -34.52
CA ARG A 37 33.88 -10.75 -34.53
C ARG A 37 34.60 -10.53 -33.18
N SER A 38 35.92 -10.36 -33.33
CA SER A 38 36.88 -9.57 -32.53
C SER A 38 36.75 -9.47 -31.00
N ARG A 39 37.82 -9.91 -30.35
CA ARG A 39 38.15 -9.72 -28.92
C ARG A 39 38.27 -8.23 -28.59
N ILE A 40 37.50 -7.78 -27.59
CA ILE A 40 37.75 -6.57 -26.78
C ILE A 40 37.70 -7.05 -25.32
N PRO A 41 38.69 -6.74 -24.47
CA PRO A 41 38.60 -7.11 -23.06
C PRO A 41 37.56 -6.20 -22.39
N ILE A 42 36.37 -6.73 -22.15
CA ILE A 42 35.38 -6.09 -21.29
C ILE A 42 35.80 -6.39 -19.86
N ALA A 43 36.21 -5.34 -19.14
CA ALA A 43 36.42 -5.39 -17.71
C ALA A 43 35.16 -5.95 -17.05
N THR A 44 35.32 -7.05 -16.31
CA THR A 44 34.27 -7.64 -15.49
C THR A 44 33.94 -6.65 -14.38
N ILE A 45 32.95 -5.78 -14.63
CA ILE A 45 32.27 -5.05 -13.56
C ILE A 45 31.49 -6.11 -12.79
N THR A 46 32.05 -6.53 -11.67
CA THR A 46 31.39 -7.39 -10.70
C THR A 46 30.19 -6.62 -10.17
N THR A 47 29.00 -6.86 -10.74
CA THR A 47 27.71 -6.46 -10.18
C THR A 47 27.37 -7.34 -8.97
N ALA A 48 28.25 -7.32 -7.97
CA ALA A 48 28.09 -7.99 -6.69
C ALA A 48 27.54 -7.04 -5.59
N SER A 49 26.94 -5.92 -5.98
CA SER A 49 26.54 -4.86 -5.04
C SER A 49 25.04 -4.85 -4.68
N LYS A 50 24.21 -5.76 -5.20
CA LYS A 50 22.78 -5.84 -4.86
C LYS A 50 22.37 -6.99 -3.93
N ILE A 51 23.28 -7.92 -3.63
CA ILE A 51 22.97 -9.04 -2.72
C ILE A 51 23.41 -8.72 -1.28
N ALA A 52 24.41 -7.87 -1.09
CA ALA A 52 24.93 -7.50 0.23
C ALA A 52 24.03 -6.55 1.06
N ALA A 53 22.93 -6.04 0.50
CA ALA A 53 22.02 -5.11 1.20
C ALA A 53 20.81 -5.80 1.86
N MET A 54 20.78 -7.14 1.91
CA MET A 54 19.69 -7.91 2.53
C MET A 54 20.04 -8.48 3.91
N ASP A 55 21.27 -8.29 4.41
CA ASP A 55 21.77 -8.97 5.61
C ASP A 55 21.36 -8.30 6.94
N ASP A 56 20.79 -7.08 6.90
CA ASP A 56 20.39 -6.30 8.10
C ASP A 56 18.88 -6.01 8.20
N LEU A 57 18.04 -6.67 7.39
CA LEU A 57 16.59 -6.43 7.42
C LEU A 57 15.95 -7.04 8.68
N ARG A 58 15.23 -6.22 9.45
CA ARG A 58 14.47 -6.66 10.62
C ARG A 58 13.37 -7.62 10.18
N THR A 59 13.38 -8.86 10.66
CA THR A 59 12.30 -9.82 10.36
C THR A 59 11.23 -9.79 11.45
N LEU A 60 9.97 -9.61 11.06
CA LEU A 60 8.79 -9.63 11.92
C LEU A 60 7.91 -10.83 11.57
N ASN A 61 7.35 -11.49 12.59
CA ASN A 61 6.32 -12.50 12.41
C ASN A 61 5.00 -11.96 12.95
N THR A 62 3.95 -11.95 12.13
CA THR A 62 2.63 -11.44 12.54
C THR A 62 1.50 -12.30 11.99
N ARG A 63 0.38 -12.32 12.72
CA ARG A 63 -0.87 -12.93 12.24
C ARG A 63 -1.51 -12.10 11.14
N LEU A 64 -1.31 -10.77 11.18
CA LEU A 64 -1.93 -9.84 10.24
C LEU A 64 -1.01 -8.66 9.97
N CYS A 65 -0.65 -8.49 8.69
CA CYS A 65 0.02 -7.30 8.19
C CYS A 65 -0.97 -6.42 7.42
N ILE A 66 -0.95 -5.11 7.68
CA ILE A 66 -1.79 -4.11 7.03
C ILE A 66 -0.87 -3.16 6.26
N ILE A 67 -1.17 -2.92 4.99
CA ILE A 67 -0.39 -2.04 4.12
C ILE A 67 -1.22 -0.81 3.79
N GLY A 68 -0.79 0.36 4.26
CA GLY A 68 -1.47 1.65 4.11
C GLY A 68 -1.86 2.28 5.45
N SER A 69 -2.24 3.56 5.40
CA SER A 69 -2.54 4.40 6.58
C SER A 69 -3.82 5.23 6.47
N GLY A 70 -4.66 4.94 5.47
CA GLY A 70 -5.96 5.60 5.37
C GLY A 70 -6.97 5.12 6.43
N PRO A 71 -8.22 5.65 6.39
CA PRO A 71 -9.29 5.23 7.30
C PRO A 71 -9.54 3.72 7.31
N ALA A 72 -9.44 3.07 6.14
CA ALA A 72 -9.60 1.63 6.02
C ALA A 72 -8.51 0.84 6.77
N ALA A 73 -7.26 1.28 6.67
CA ALA A 73 -6.13 0.62 7.31
C ALA A 73 -6.23 0.75 8.84
N HIS A 74 -6.47 1.96 9.34
CA HIS A 74 -6.62 2.19 10.78
C HIS A 74 -7.85 1.52 11.36
N THR A 75 -8.98 1.48 10.64
CA THR A 75 -10.16 0.74 11.08
C THR A 75 -9.85 -0.75 11.19
N ALA A 76 -9.22 -1.34 10.18
CA ALA A 76 -8.80 -2.75 10.23
C ALA A 76 -7.83 -3.02 11.40
N ALA A 77 -6.86 -2.13 11.62
CA ALA A 77 -5.90 -2.23 12.71
C ALA A 77 -6.57 -2.16 14.09
N ILE A 78 -7.50 -1.23 14.29
CA ILE A 78 -8.24 -1.09 15.55
C ILE A 78 -8.98 -2.40 15.88
N TYR A 79 -9.70 -2.97 14.92
CA TYR A 79 -10.44 -4.20 15.14
C TYR A 79 -9.52 -5.41 15.35
N ALA A 80 -8.46 -5.55 14.56
CA ALA A 80 -7.52 -6.64 14.71
C ALA A 80 -6.74 -6.58 16.04
N ALA A 81 -6.35 -5.38 16.47
CA ALA A 81 -5.65 -5.16 17.73
C ALA A 81 -6.56 -5.48 18.92
N ARG A 82 -7.84 -5.04 18.87
CA ARG A 82 -8.85 -5.40 19.88
C ARG A 82 -9.19 -6.89 19.93
N ALA A 83 -8.96 -7.61 18.82
CA ALA A 83 -9.09 -9.06 18.75
C ALA A 83 -7.80 -9.80 19.17
N GLU A 84 -6.84 -9.10 19.79
CA GLU A 84 -5.56 -9.64 20.27
C GLU A 84 -4.68 -10.27 19.17
N LEU A 85 -4.84 -9.84 17.91
CA LEU A 85 -4.04 -10.34 16.78
C LEU A 85 -2.67 -9.66 16.64
N LYS A 86 -2.41 -8.61 17.43
CA LYS A 86 -1.17 -7.80 17.40
C LYS A 86 -0.77 -7.42 15.96
N PRO A 87 -1.64 -6.67 15.24
CA PRO A 87 -1.40 -6.36 13.84
C PRO A 87 -0.17 -5.46 13.66
N VAL A 88 0.56 -5.71 12.57
CA VAL A 88 1.61 -4.82 12.08
C VAL A 88 1.02 -3.97 10.95
N LEU A 89 1.18 -2.65 11.02
CA LEU A 89 0.72 -1.71 10.01
C LEU A 89 1.90 -0.92 9.43
N PHE A 90 2.05 -0.94 8.10
CA PHE A 90 3.00 -0.09 7.39
C PHE A 90 2.28 1.18 6.90
N GLU A 91 2.59 2.32 7.51
CA GLU A 91 1.90 3.58 7.21
C GLU A 91 2.45 4.34 5.99
N GLY A 92 3.63 3.94 5.52
CA GLY A 92 4.35 4.59 4.43
C GLY A 92 5.18 5.80 4.91
N TRP A 93 6.34 6.01 4.29
CA TRP A 93 7.06 7.29 4.34
C TRP A 93 6.81 8.03 3.03
N MET A 94 5.86 8.97 3.04
CA MET A 94 5.40 9.70 1.85
C MET A 94 5.04 8.77 0.67
N ALA A 95 4.41 7.62 0.98
CA ALA A 95 4.05 6.64 -0.05
C ALA A 95 3.02 7.25 -1.02
N ASN A 96 3.31 7.14 -2.33
CA ASN A 96 2.53 7.79 -3.40
C ASN A 96 2.39 9.31 -3.23
N ASP A 97 3.41 9.99 -2.68
CA ASP A 97 3.43 11.43 -2.41
C ASP A 97 2.32 11.91 -1.45
N ILE A 98 1.80 11.00 -0.63
CA ILE A 98 0.78 11.27 0.39
C ILE A 98 1.36 10.94 1.78
N ALA A 99 1.14 11.84 2.73
CA ALA A 99 1.58 11.66 4.11
C ALA A 99 0.86 10.48 4.80
N PRO A 100 1.43 9.91 5.87
CA PRO A 100 0.72 8.95 6.71
C PRO A 100 -0.65 9.49 7.15
N GLY A 101 -1.72 8.72 6.94
CA GLY A 101 -3.10 9.17 7.12
C GLY A 101 -3.92 9.12 5.82
N GLY A 102 -3.25 9.05 4.66
CA GLY A 102 -3.89 8.93 3.35
C GLY A 102 -4.44 10.27 2.84
N GLN A 103 -5.33 10.22 1.83
CA GLN A 103 -5.78 11.44 1.14
C GLN A 103 -6.45 12.49 2.05
N LEU A 104 -7.00 12.09 3.20
CA LEU A 104 -7.58 13.03 4.17
C LEU A 104 -6.54 14.03 4.72
N THR A 105 -5.24 13.71 4.70
CA THR A 105 -4.20 14.68 5.09
C THR A 105 -4.08 15.86 4.11
N THR A 106 -4.73 15.77 2.95
CA THR A 106 -4.72 16.79 1.90
C THR A 106 -6.00 17.60 1.85
N THR A 107 -7.01 17.31 2.68
CA THR A 107 -8.20 18.16 2.82
C THR A 107 -8.11 19.00 4.09
N SER A 108 -8.68 20.20 4.06
CA SER A 108 -8.79 21.07 5.23
C SER A 108 -9.95 20.67 6.13
N GLU A 109 -11.11 20.33 5.56
CA GLU A 109 -12.33 20.11 6.34
C GLU A 109 -13.05 18.83 5.88
N VAL A 110 -13.57 18.09 6.86
CA VAL A 110 -14.33 16.85 6.66
C VAL A 110 -15.65 16.98 7.41
N GLU A 111 -16.73 17.22 6.67
CA GLU A 111 -18.08 17.39 7.23
C GLU A 111 -18.95 16.14 7.13
N ASN A 112 -18.55 15.20 6.29
CA ASN A 112 -19.35 14.01 5.95
C ASN A 112 -18.88 12.73 6.67
N PHE A 113 -18.04 12.86 7.70
CA PHE A 113 -17.65 11.73 8.56
C PHE A 113 -18.54 11.70 9.81
N PRO A 114 -19.34 10.64 10.03
CA PRO A 114 -20.28 10.59 11.14
C PRO A 114 -19.55 10.63 12.50
N GLY A 115 -20.09 11.42 13.44
CA GLY A 115 -19.52 11.63 14.77
C GLY A 115 -18.88 13.02 14.97
N PHE A 116 -18.82 13.83 13.90
CA PHE A 116 -18.29 15.20 13.92
C PHE A 116 -19.34 16.17 13.38
N PRO A 117 -20.35 16.56 14.18
CA PRO A 117 -21.43 17.44 13.71
C PRO A 117 -20.96 18.85 13.35
N GLU A 118 -19.85 19.31 13.94
CA GLU A 118 -19.19 20.58 13.60
C GLU A 118 -18.08 20.43 12.56
N GLY A 119 -17.97 19.28 11.89
CA GLY A 119 -16.84 18.95 11.02
C GLY A 119 -15.55 18.66 11.80
N ILE A 120 -14.51 18.25 11.09
CA ILE A 120 -13.18 18.03 11.64
C ILE A 120 -12.10 18.22 10.57
N ASP A 121 -10.93 18.71 10.98
CA ASP A 121 -9.77 18.84 10.11
C ASP A 121 -9.24 17.47 9.64
N GLY A 122 -8.78 17.41 8.39
CA GLY A 122 -8.30 16.19 7.75
C GLY A 122 -7.04 15.58 8.40
N LEU A 123 -6.11 16.41 8.88
CA LEU A 123 -4.96 15.95 9.65
C LEU A 123 -5.38 15.52 11.05
N GLU A 124 -6.32 16.24 11.67
CA GLU A 124 -6.80 15.92 13.00
C GLU A 124 -7.51 14.54 13.05
N ILE A 125 -8.43 14.27 12.11
CA ILE A 125 -9.16 13.01 12.10
C ILE A 125 -8.23 11.80 11.85
N THR A 126 -7.21 11.96 11.00
CA THR A 126 -6.24 10.90 10.71
C THR A 126 -5.30 10.63 11.89
N ASP A 127 -4.88 11.66 12.63
CA ASP A 127 -4.13 11.50 13.88
C ASP A 127 -4.96 10.79 14.95
N ARG A 128 -6.26 11.10 15.07
CA ARG A 128 -7.19 10.39 15.97
C ARG A 128 -7.27 8.90 15.61
N PHE A 129 -7.33 8.54 14.33
CA PHE A 129 -7.29 7.14 13.88
C PHE A 129 -5.99 6.44 14.30
N ARG A 130 -4.85 7.08 14.03
CA ARG A 130 -3.53 6.53 14.37
C ARG A 130 -3.38 6.29 15.87
N LYS A 131 -3.74 7.29 16.70
CA LYS A 131 -3.72 7.18 18.17
C LYS A 131 -4.61 6.05 18.66
N GLN A 132 -5.78 5.85 18.06
CA GLN A 132 -6.67 4.75 18.42
C GLN A 132 -6.08 3.38 18.06
N SER A 133 -5.44 3.23 16.89
CA SER A 133 -4.73 1.99 16.52
C SER A 133 -3.60 1.65 17.50
N VAL A 134 -2.76 2.64 17.85
CA VAL A 134 -1.65 2.45 18.81
C VAL A 134 -2.18 2.10 20.20
N ARG A 135 -3.25 2.77 20.66
CA ARG A 135 -3.88 2.52 21.97
C ARG A 135 -4.26 1.06 22.18
N PHE A 136 -4.72 0.36 21.13
CA PHE A 136 -5.09 -1.05 21.22
C PHE A 136 -3.95 -2.02 20.92
N GLY A 137 -2.72 -1.54 20.69
CA GLY A 137 -1.54 -2.38 20.51
C GLY A 137 -1.20 -2.72 19.06
N THR A 138 -1.62 -1.90 18.09
CA THR A 138 -1.09 -1.99 16.72
C THR A 138 0.36 -1.54 16.72
N GLU A 139 1.27 -2.34 16.16
CA GLU A 139 2.63 -1.89 15.85
C GLU A 139 2.64 -1.18 14.50
N ILE A 140 2.99 0.11 14.50
CA ILE A 140 2.98 0.95 13.29
C ILE A 140 4.42 1.25 12.87
N PHE A 141 4.74 0.95 11.61
CA PHE A 141 6.02 1.22 10.99
C PHE A 141 5.86 2.32 9.94
N THR A 142 6.58 3.43 10.13
CA THR A 142 6.64 4.54 9.17
C THR A 142 7.60 4.20 8.03
N GLU A 143 7.29 3.12 7.31
CA GLU A 143 8.09 2.57 6.21
C GLU A 143 7.18 2.28 5.02
N THR A 144 7.69 2.49 3.82
CA THR A 144 6.96 2.19 2.58
C THR A 144 7.23 0.74 2.17
N VAL A 145 6.16 -0.03 1.97
CA VAL A 145 6.26 -1.39 1.42
C VAL A 145 6.65 -1.30 -0.06
N SER A 146 7.79 -1.88 -0.42
CA SER A 146 8.33 -1.87 -1.77
C SER A 146 7.96 -3.12 -2.57
N LYS A 147 7.74 -4.25 -1.88
CA LYS A 147 7.44 -5.54 -2.52
C LYS A 147 6.57 -6.43 -1.63
N VAL A 148 5.75 -7.27 -2.27
CA VAL A 148 5.01 -8.36 -1.62
C VAL A 148 5.22 -9.66 -2.37
N ASP A 149 5.28 -10.77 -1.65
CA ASP A 149 5.26 -12.13 -2.20
C ASP A 149 4.05 -12.89 -1.64
N PHE A 150 3.07 -13.12 -2.52
CA PHE A 150 1.85 -13.87 -2.23
C PHE A 150 1.85 -15.30 -2.78
N SER A 151 2.99 -15.78 -3.30
CA SER A 151 3.09 -17.12 -3.92
C SER A 151 3.05 -18.26 -2.90
N ALA A 152 3.43 -18.00 -1.65
CA ALA A 152 3.46 -18.96 -0.56
C ALA A 152 3.02 -18.33 0.77
N ARG A 153 2.77 -19.17 1.77
CA ARG A 153 2.44 -18.75 3.14
C ARG A 153 3.54 -19.16 4.13
N PRO A 154 3.87 -18.35 5.14
CA PRO A 154 3.35 -16.99 5.39
C PRO A 154 3.75 -16.03 4.26
N PHE A 155 2.89 -15.06 3.97
CA PHE A 155 3.14 -14.04 2.97
C PHE A 155 4.33 -13.17 3.40
N LYS A 156 5.13 -12.71 2.44
CA LYS A 156 6.28 -11.85 2.73
C LYS A 156 6.00 -10.44 2.26
N VAL A 157 6.09 -9.48 3.17
CA VAL A 157 5.94 -8.05 2.89
C VAL A 157 7.29 -7.39 3.17
N PHE A 158 7.83 -6.69 2.18
CA PHE A 158 9.16 -6.11 2.22
C PHE A 158 9.06 -4.59 2.24
N SER A 159 9.75 -3.95 3.18
CA SER A 159 10.13 -2.55 3.15
C SER A 159 11.65 -2.43 3.01
N ASP A 160 12.17 -1.21 3.08
CA ASP A 160 13.61 -0.96 2.99
C ASP A 160 14.39 -1.46 4.22
N ALA A 161 13.72 -1.58 5.37
CA ALA A 161 14.35 -1.96 6.64
C ALA A 161 13.76 -3.24 7.26
N THR A 162 12.58 -3.68 6.81
CA THR A 162 11.78 -4.71 7.49
C THR A 162 11.23 -5.75 6.51
N ILE A 163 11.26 -7.02 6.92
CA ILE A 163 10.53 -8.11 6.28
C ILE A 163 9.45 -8.60 7.25
N ALA A 164 8.19 -8.40 6.93
CA ALA A 164 7.08 -8.97 7.69
C ALA A 164 6.61 -10.29 7.05
N LEU A 165 6.70 -11.37 7.83
CA LEU A 165 6.13 -12.67 7.55
C LEU A 165 4.73 -12.70 8.16
N ALA A 166 3.70 -12.72 7.31
CA ALA A 166 2.31 -12.52 7.71
C ALA A 166 1.40 -13.68 7.29
N ASP A 167 0.59 -14.21 8.22
CA ASP A 167 -0.41 -15.24 7.89
C ASP A 167 -1.54 -14.71 7.00
N SER A 168 -1.85 -13.42 7.13
CA SER A 168 -2.83 -12.70 6.30
C SER A 168 -2.33 -11.27 6.05
N VAL A 169 -2.72 -10.71 4.90
CA VAL A 169 -2.39 -9.34 4.52
C VAL A 169 -3.66 -8.59 4.14
N ILE A 170 -3.82 -7.37 4.66
CA ILE A 170 -4.83 -6.40 4.22
C ILE A 170 -4.14 -5.34 3.38
N VAL A 171 -4.54 -5.23 2.11
CA VAL A 171 -4.10 -4.16 1.23
C VAL A 171 -5.10 -3.01 1.34
N ALA A 172 -4.65 -1.91 1.95
CA ALA A 172 -5.42 -0.69 2.18
C ALA A 172 -4.61 0.56 1.76
N THR A 173 -3.82 0.43 0.69
CA THR A 173 -2.91 1.46 0.14
C THR A 173 -3.63 2.67 -0.48
N GLY A 174 -4.96 2.61 -0.56
CA GLY A 174 -5.79 3.69 -1.08
C GLY A 174 -5.67 3.84 -2.61
N ALA A 175 -5.84 5.08 -3.06
CA ALA A 175 -5.69 5.51 -4.43
C ALA A 175 -5.24 6.99 -4.40
N VAL A 176 -4.88 7.56 -5.55
CA VAL A 176 -4.58 9.00 -5.68
C VAL A 176 -5.36 9.55 -6.87
N ALA A 177 -5.99 10.71 -6.70
CA ALA A 177 -6.67 11.39 -7.79
C ALA A 177 -5.66 11.88 -8.83
N LYS A 178 -5.93 11.60 -10.11
CA LYS A 178 -5.09 12.11 -11.21
C LYS A 178 -5.29 13.61 -11.35
N ARG A 179 -4.19 14.36 -11.38
CA ARG A 179 -4.19 15.81 -11.59
C ARG A 179 -3.62 16.14 -12.96
N LEU A 180 -4.03 17.28 -13.51
CA LEU A 180 -3.43 17.87 -14.70
C LEU A 180 -2.44 18.94 -14.25
N GLU A 181 -1.27 18.98 -14.89
CA GLU A 181 -0.27 20.01 -14.62
C GLU A 181 -0.56 21.23 -15.48
N PHE A 182 -0.84 22.38 -14.85
CA PHE A 182 -1.01 23.67 -15.52
C PHE A 182 -0.58 24.82 -14.59
N PRO A 183 -0.19 25.99 -15.13
CA PRO A 183 0.16 27.15 -14.32
C PRO A 183 -0.99 27.56 -13.38
N GLY A 184 -0.71 27.66 -12.08
CA GLY A 184 -1.69 27.98 -11.04
C GLY A 184 -2.34 26.77 -10.35
N GLU A 185 -2.12 25.52 -10.81
CA GLU A 185 -2.70 24.33 -10.16
C GLU A 185 -2.36 24.25 -8.68
N LYS A 186 -1.08 24.43 -8.33
CA LYS A 186 -0.60 24.37 -6.93
C LYS A 186 -1.09 25.52 -6.06
N ASP A 187 -1.24 26.72 -6.63
CA ASP A 187 -1.58 27.94 -5.89
C ASP A 187 -3.05 27.94 -5.43
N PHE A 188 -3.92 27.31 -6.23
CA PHE A 188 -5.36 27.26 -6.01
C PHE A 188 -5.88 25.87 -5.59
N TRP A 189 -5.00 24.88 -5.38
CA TRP A 189 -5.38 23.57 -4.84
C TRP A 189 -6.00 23.73 -3.44
N ASN A 190 -7.17 23.13 -3.21
CA ASN A 190 -8.03 23.34 -2.03
C ASN A 190 -8.45 24.79 -1.78
N ARG A 191 -8.28 25.68 -2.76
CA ARG A 191 -8.68 27.10 -2.72
C ARG A 191 -9.46 27.47 -3.97
N GLY A 192 -10.28 26.53 -4.44
CA GLY A 192 -11.07 26.62 -5.67
C GLY A 192 -10.88 25.41 -6.58
N ILE A 193 -9.66 24.90 -6.72
CA ILE A 193 -9.40 23.66 -7.46
C ILE A 193 -9.60 22.46 -6.53
N SER A 194 -10.40 21.49 -6.98
CA SER A 194 -10.68 20.23 -6.31
C SER A 194 -10.68 19.06 -7.30
N ALA A 195 -10.45 17.84 -6.81
CA ALA A 195 -10.63 16.59 -7.54
C ALA A 195 -11.84 15.75 -7.08
N CYS A 196 -12.68 16.26 -6.17
CA CYS A 196 -13.90 15.59 -5.73
C CYS A 196 -15.09 16.55 -5.69
N ALA A 197 -15.85 16.62 -6.79
CA ALA A 197 -17.03 17.48 -6.89
C ALA A 197 -18.10 17.21 -5.82
N VAL A 198 -18.28 15.95 -5.41
CA VAL A 198 -19.28 15.58 -4.39
C VAL A 198 -18.81 15.93 -2.98
N CYS A 199 -17.51 15.94 -2.75
CA CYS A 199 -16.94 16.28 -1.44
C CYS A 199 -17.03 17.78 -1.19
N ASP A 200 -16.64 18.57 -2.21
CA ASP A 200 -16.35 19.99 -2.02
C ASP A 200 -17.38 20.90 -2.71
N GLY A 201 -18.36 20.32 -3.42
CA GLY A 201 -19.36 21.08 -4.18
C GLY A 201 -20.57 21.55 -3.38
N ALA A 202 -20.71 21.10 -2.13
CA ALA A 202 -21.79 21.52 -1.22
C ALA A 202 -21.40 22.70 -0.31
N ALA A 203 -20.16 23.19 -0.45
CA ALA A 203 -19.63 24.34 0.28
C ALA A 203 -20.27 25.67 -0.15
#